data_AF-A0A1V6NRV1-F1
#
_entry.id   AF-A0A1V6NRV1-F1
#
_cell.length_a   1.000
_cell.length_b   1.000
_cell.length_c   1.000
_cell.angle_alpha   90.00
_cell.angle_beta   90.00
_cell.angle_gamma   90.00
#
_symmetry.space_group_name_H-M   'P 1'
#
loop_
_entity.id
_entity.type
_entity.pdbx_description
1 polymer ?
#
loop_
_entity_poly.entity_id
_entity_poly.type
_entity_poly.pdbx_seq_one_letter_code
_entity_poly.pdbx_strand_id
1 'polypeptide(L)'
;MNAHHPTWGGIGTKADREAEQLLEITNEQGLEATTEEGKSTWTRNDQSSVIDLTFVSSSLLDRLIQCERADDIEHASDHFPVRTVLDIETPATAQQMRRNWNATDNQRLVKKIEESLHARDLSQGDIQQIEAECKELLEAVQSAIEDSTPWAKPSAWSNPDFDEACKATVNVVRRLRRRHTRTKDPYDWMCYSEARNRKTRLIKKTLSRAHRRRVQQVIEDGPQDMWRLAKWARNRDGAYEKGITPSLKIQDPQIPGAIAETIEQKAEAFRTAFFPQPPPADLSDIITVRMRN
;
A
#
# COMPACT_ATOMS: atom_id res chain seq x y z
N MET A 1 -9.37 -15.11 -13.50
CA MET A 1 -9.02 -16.43 -14.08
C MET A 1 -9.10 -16.26 -15.58
N ASN A 2 -8.05 -16.59 -16.32
CA ASN A 2 -7.98 -16.20 -17.73
C ASN A 2 -8.66 -17.23 -18.65
N ALA A 3 -9.93 -17.52 -18.39
CA ALA A 3 -10.70 -18.55 -19.09
C ALA A 3 -11.97 -17.95 -19.71
N HIS A 4 -12.23 -18.29 -20.97
CA HIS A 4 -13.35 -17.76 -21.74
C HIS A 4 -14.43 -18.83 -21.90
N HIS A 5 -15.69 -18.45 -21.76
CA HIS A 5 -16.82 -19.34 -21.96
C HIS A 5 -18.07 -18.56 -22.37
N PRO A 6 -18.96 -19.11 -23.21
CA PRO A 6 -20.25 -18.49 -23.52
C PRO A 6 -21.06 -18.06 -22.29
N THR A 7 -21.04 -18.86 -21.21
CA THR A 7 -21.82 -18.59 -19.98
C THR A 7 -21.55 -17.24 -19.33
N TRP A 8 -20.35 -16.68 -19.49
CA TRP A 8 -20.00 -15.37 -18.93
C TRP A 8 -19.52 -14.38 -19.97
N GLY A 9 -18.86 -14.83 -21.04
CA GLY A 9 -18.44 -13.97 -22.15
C GLY A 9 -19.57 -13.63 -23.12
N GLY A 10 -20.69 -14.33 -23.05
CA GLY A 10 -21.84 -14.15 -23.93
C GLY A 10 -21.68 -14.79 -25.31
N ILE A 11 -22.71 -14.63 -26.13
CA ILE A 11 -22.82 -15.21 -27.48
C ILE A 11 -21.59 -14.87 -28.33
N GLY A 12 -21.00 -15.90 -28.93
CA GLY A 12 -19.81 -15.77 -29.79
C GLY A 12 -18.47 -15.92 -29.06
N THR A 13 -18.48 -16.02 -27.73
CA THR A 13 -17.28 -16.36 -26.96
C THR A 13 -16.93 -17.83 -27.17
N LYS A 14 -15.69 -18.11 -27.57
CA LYS A 14 -15.19 -19.49 -27.67
C LYS A 14 -14.93 -20.03 -26.26
N ALA A 15 -15.41 -21.25 -26.00
CA ALA A 15 -15.12 -21.95 -24.76
C ALA A 15 -13.67 -22.46 -24.72
N ASP A 16 -12.96 -22.12 -23.66
CA ASP A 16 -11.66 -22.69 -23.32
C ASP A 16 -11.86 -23.99 -22.55
N ARG A 17 -10.93 -24.95 -22.69
CA ARG A 17 -11.02 -26.24 -21.97
C ARG A 17 -10.97 -26.04 -20.45
N GLU A 18 -10.16 -25.10 -20.00
CA GLU A 18 -10.03 -24.72 -18.59
C GLU A 18 -11.33 -24.11 -18.04
N ALA A 19 -12.14 -23.49 -18.90
CA ALA A 19 -13.44 -22.95 -18.51
C ALA A 19 -14.49 -24.06 -18.30
N GLU A 20 -14.46 -25.11 -19.12
CA GLU A 20 -15.31 -26.29 -18.96
C GLU A 20 -15.00 -27.01 -17.65
N GLN A 21 -13.71 -27.20 -17.35
CA GLN A 21 -13.27 -27.80 -16.09
C GLN A 21 -13.69 -26.96 -14.88
N LEU A 22 -13.61 -25.63 -15.00
CA LEU A 22 -14.10 -24.74 -13.96
C LEU A 22 -15.60 -24.94 -13.73
N LEU A 23 -16.40 -25.00 -14.80
CA LEU A 23 -17.84 -25.19 -14.69
C LEU A 23 -18.21 -26.51 -14.02
N GLU A 24 -17.51 -27.58 -14.38
CA GLU A 24 -17.65 -28.89 -13.73
C GLU A 24 -17.40 -28.79 -12.23
N ILE A 25 -16.26 -28.21 -11.83
CA ILE A 25 -15.92 -28.00 -10.41
C ILE A 25 -16.95 -27.12 -9.70
N THR A 26 -17.39 -26.02 -10.30
CA THR A 26 -18.36 -25.13 -9.66
C THR A 26 -19.72 -25.81 -9.49
N ASN A 27 -20.14 -26.62 -10.46
CA ASN A 27 -21.38 -27.39 -10.38
C ASN A 27 -21.29 -28.47 -9.28
N GLU A 28 -20.18 -29.20 -9.21
CA GLU A 28 -19.94 -30.21 -8.16
C GLU A 28 -19.96 -29.61 -6.75
N GLN A 29 -19.49 -28.36 -6.61
CA GLN A 29 -19.45 -27.65 -5.33
C GLN A 29 -20.74 -26.86 -5.03
N GLY A 30 -21.75 -26.90 -5.90
CA GLY A 30 -22.99 -26.14 -5.74
C GLY A 30 -22.78 -24.63 -5.72
N LEU A 31 -21.86 -24.15 -6.57
CA LEU A 31 -21.56 -22.74 -6.77
C LEU A 31 -22.22 -22.21 -8.03
N GLU A 32 -22.76 -21.00 -7.94
CA GLU A 32 -23.47 -20.33 -9.03
C GLU A 32 -22.69 -19.09 -9.48
N ALA A 33 -22.53 -18.94 -10.80
CA ALA A 33 -21.91 -17.76 -11.39
C ALA A 33 -22.85 -16.56 -11.27
N THR A 34 -22.36 -15.45 -10.72
CA THR A 34 -23.14 -14.22 -10.51
C THR A 34 -22.64 -13.05 -11.34
N THR A 35 -21.52 -13.22 -12.05
CA THR A 35 -20.98 -12.21 -12.94
C THR A 35 -21.93 -11.94 -14.10
N GLU A 36 -22.19 -10.66 -14.38
CA GLU A 36 -23.02 -10.22 -15.50
C GLU A 36 -22.45 -10.73 -16.84
N GLU A 37 -23.25 -11.47 -17.59
CA GLU A 37 -22.88 -12.03 -18.88
C GLU A 37 -22.55 -10.92 -19.89
N GLY A 38 -21.45 -11.08 -20.63
CA GLY A 38 -21.03 -10.19 -21.72
C GLY A 38 -20.43 -8.87 -21.27
N LYS A 39 -20.54 -8.49 -19.99
CA LYS A 39 -19.97 -7.23 -19.49
C LYS A 39 -18.49 -7.38 -19.17
N SER A 40 -17.65 -6.82 -20.03
CA SER A 40 -16.20 -6.99 -19.95
C SER A 40 -15.63 -6.50 -18.60
N THR A 41 -14.92 -7.40 -17.92
CA THR A 41 -14.18 -7.14 -16.69
C THR A 41 -12.71 -6.84 -16.96
N TRP A 42 -12.25 -7.06 -18.19
CA TRP A 42 -10.91 -6.71 -18.63
C TRP A 42 -10.94 -6.07 -20.00
N THR A 43 -10.11 -5.05 -20.20
CA THR A 43 -9.88 -4.41 -21.51
C THR A 43 -8.42 -4.04 -21.71
N ARG A 44 -7.94 -4.27 -22.93
CA ARG A 44 -6.64 -3.77 -23.38
C ARG A 44 -6.67 -3.50 -24.87
N ASN A 45 -6.33 -2.29 -25.26
CA ASN A 45 -6.46 -1.81 -26.64
C ASN A 45 -7.91 -2.04 -27.12
N ASP A 46 -8.08 -2.73 -28.25
CA ASP A 46 -9.40 -3.07 -28.82
C ASP A 46 -9.91 -4.44 -28.35
N GLN A 47 -9.22 -5.09 -27.41
CA GLN A 47 -9.62 -6.38 -26.85
C GLN A 47 -10.37 -6.18 -25.53
N SER A 48 -11.41 -6.98 -25.33
CA SER A 48 -12.21 -7.01 -24.12
C SER A 48 -12.62 -8.43 -23.80
N SER A 49 -12.64 -8.80 -22.52
CA SER A 49 -13.08 -10.13 -22.08
C SER A 49 -13.74 -10.08 -20.70
N VAL A 50 -14.51 -11.13 -20.41
CA VAL A 50 -15.12 -11.38 -19.10
C VAL A 50 -14.31 -12.52 -18.47
N ILE A 51 -13.38 -12.17 -17.58
CA ILE A 51 -12.40 -13.12 -17.01
C ILE A 51 -12.25 -12.98 -15.48
N ASP A 52 -12.87 -11.95 -14.90
CA ASP A 52 -12.94 -11.75 -13.46
C ASP A 52 -14.32 -12.19 -12.98
N LEU A 53 -14.42 -13.49 -12.68
CA LEU A 53 -15.67 -14.17 -12.36
C LEU A 53 -15.94 -14.19 -10.86
N THR A 54 -17.21 -14.11 -10.49
CA THR A 54 -17.71 -14.22 -9.12
C THR A 54 -18.66 -15.41 -9.04
N PHE A 55 -18.33 -16.36 -8.17
CA PHE A 55 -19.17 -17.51 -7.87
C PHE A 55 -19.60 -17.45 -6.41
N VAL A 56 -20.85 -17.82 -6.13
CA VAL A 56 -21.39 -17.85 -4.76
C VAL A 56 -22.05 -19.20 -4.50
N SER A 57 -22.05 -19.67 -3.26
CA SER A 57 -22.87 -20.83 -2.89
C SER A 57 -24.35 -20.47 -2.96
N SER A 58 -25.22 -21.46 -3.18
CA SER A 58 -26.67 -21.21 -3.21
C SER A 58 -27.19 -20.54 -1.92
N SER A 59 -26.62 -20.85 -0.76
CA SER A 59 -26.95 -20.18 0.51
C SER A 59 -26.61 -18.69 0.58
N LEU A 60 -25.64 -18.22 -0.21
CA LEU A 60 -25.27 -16.82 -0.30
C LEU A 60 -25.99 -16.11 -1.45
N LEU A 61 -26.47 -16.86 -2.45
CA LEU A 61 -27.23 -16.31 -3.57
C LEU A 61 -28.52 -15.63 -3.09
N ASP A 62 -29.24 -16.24 -2.12
CA ASP A 62 -30.43 -15.65 -1.50
C ASP A 62 -30.14 -14.32 -0.78
N ARG A 63 -28.87 -14.08 -0.44
CA ARG A 63 -28.39 -12.86 0.23
C ARG A 63 -27.70 -11.91 -0.74
N LEU A 64 -27.61 -12.24 -2.02
CA LEU A 64 -26.96 -11.41 -3.01
C LEU A 64 -27.86 -10.22 -3.36
N ILE A 65 -27.42 -9.03 -2.96
CA ILE A 65 -28.07 -7.77 -3.34
C ILE A 65 -27.63 -7.36 -4.75
N GLN A 66 -26.33 -7.51 -5.05
CA GLN A 66 -25.76 -7.01 -6.30
C GLN A 66 -24.45 -7.71 -6.66
N CYS A 67 -24.23 -7.99 -7.95
CA CYS A 67 -22.94 -8.32 -8.53
C CYS A 67 -22.76 -7.54 -9.83
N GLU A 68 -21.84 -6.58 -9.87
CA GLU A 68 -21.68 -5.72 -11.05
C GLU A 68 -20.23 -5.27 -11.29
N ARG A 69 -19.94 -4.87 -12.53
CA ARG A 69 -18.73 -4.09 -12.82
C ARG A 69 -18.87 -2.66 -12.28
N ALA A 70 -18.00 -2.29 -11.36
CA ALA A 70 -18.06 -1.04 -10.60
C ALA A 70 -17.26 0.09 -11.27
N ASP A 71 -17.83 0.67 -12.33
CA ASP A 71 -17.17 1.71 -13.15
C ASP A 71 -16.83 3.00 -12.37
N ASP A 72 -17.52 3.26 -11.27
CA ASP A 72 -17.30 4.41 -10.39
C ASP A 72 -15.99 4.32 -9.59
N ILE A 73 -15.51 3.12 -9.27
CA ILE A 73 -14.27 2.87 -8.53
C ILE A 73 -13.16 2.30 -9.41
N GLU A 74 -13.28 2.37 -10.73
CA GLU A 74 -12.19 2.01 -11.65
C GLU A 74 -10.92 2.86 -11.40
N HIS A 75 -9.74 2.22 -11.51
CA HIS A 75 -8.44 2.81 -11.13
C HIS A 75 -7.40 2.79 -12.25
N ALA A 76 -7.83 2.92 -13.51
CA ALA A 76 -6.96 2.90 -14.68
C ALA A 76 -6.11 1.62 -14.81
N SER A 77 -6.64 0.49 -14.32
CA SER A 77 -6.13 -0.85 -14.64
C SER A 77 -6.74 -1.30 -15.97
N ASP A 78 -6.12 -2.29 -16.58
CA ASP A 78 -6.74 -3.10 -17.63
C ASP A 78 -7.90 -3.97 -17.10
N HIS A 79 -7.90 -4.28 -15.80
CA HIS A 79 -9.04 -4.89 -15.10
C HIS A 79 -10.02 -3.84 -14.54
N PHE A 80 -11.31 -4.14 -14.66
CA PHE A 80 -12.39 -3.43 -13.98
C PHE A 80 -12.70 -4.11 -12.65
N PRO A 81 -12.94 -3.33 -11.59
CA PRO A 81 -13.37 -3.87 -10.32
C PRO A 81 -14.78 -4.49 -10.46
N VAL A 82 -14.97 -5.66 -9.87
CA VAL A 82 -16.28 -6.29 -9.68
C VAL A 82 -16.70 -6.02 -8.24
N ARG A 83 -17.93 -5.53 -8.07
CA ARG A 83 -18.55 -5.26 -6.77
C ARG A 83 -19.61 -6.30 -6.51
N THR A 84 -19.45 -7.00 -5.40
CA THR A 84 -20.43 -7.95 -4.86
C THR A 84 -20.94 -7.42 -3.53
N VAL A 85 -22.25 -7.30 -3.40
CA VAL A 85 -22.93 -6.82 -2.19
C VAL A 85 -23.81 -7.95 -1.69
N LEU A 86 -23.53 -8.40 -0.47
CA LEU A 86 -24.29 -9.44 0.22
C LEU A 86 -24.99 -8.84 1.44
N ASP A 87 -26.24 -9.25 1.68
CA ASP A 87 -26.99 -8.94 2.89
C ASP A 87 -26.50 -9.82 4.05
N ILE A 88 -25.37 -9.45 4.64
CA ILE A 88 -24.77 -10.17 5.76
C ILE A 88 -24.71 -9.34 7.04
N GLU A 89 -25.26 -9.87 8.12
CA GLU A 89 -25.00 -9.35 9.46
C GLU A 89 -23.57 -9.69 9.84
N THR A 90 -22.70 -8.68 9.75
CA THR A 90 -21.33 -8.80 10.22
C THR A 90 -21.27 -8.16 11.61
N PRO A 91 -20.83 -8.88 12.66
CA PRO A 91 -20.62 -8.26 13.96
C PRO A 91 -19.60 -7.14 13.81
N ALA A 92 -20.06 -5.90 14.00
CA ALA A 92 -19.20 -4.73 13.90
C ALA A 92 -18.27 -4.71 15.11
N THR A 93 -17.01 -5.07 14.90
CA THR A 93 -15.98 -4.78 15.91
C THR A 93 -15.87 -3.27 16.02
N ALA A 94 -16.24 -2.71 17.18
CA ALA A 94 -16.06 -1.29 17.46
C ALA A 94 -14.56 -0.96 17.46
N GLN A 95 -14.02 -0.58 16.30
CA GLN A 95 -12.69 -0.02 16.24
C GLN A 95 -12.74 1.33 16.95
N GLN A 96 -11.91 1.47 17.98
CA GLN A 96 -11.76 2.74 18.67
C GLN A 96 -11.30 3.80 17.66
N MET A 97 -12.18 4.77 17.37
CA MET A 97 -11.87 5.88 16.49
C MET A 97 -10.73 6.69 17.12
N ARG A 98 -9.72 7.04 16.31
CA ARG A 98 -8.57 7.84 16.73
C ARG A 98 -8.38 9.02 15.78
N ARG A 99 -7.88 10.15 16.30
CA ARG A 99 -7.55 11.32 15.49
C ARG A 99 -6.28 11.07 14.67
N ASN A 100 -6.22 11.65 13.47
CA ASN A 100 -5.02 11.64 12.64
C ASN A 100 -4.17 12.88 12.92
N TRP A 101 -3.39 12.84 13.99
CA TRP A 101 -2.57 13.97 14.44
C TRP A 101 -1.57 14.45 13.39
N ASN A 102 -1.04 13.56 12.56
CA ASN A 102 -0.11 13.92 11.48
C ASN A 102 -0.76 14.75 10.37
N ALA A 103 -2.10 14.72 10.25
CA ALA A 103 -2.85 15.49 9.27
C ALA A 103 -3.53 16.73 9.89
N THR A 104 -3.12 17.13 11.10
CA THR A 104 -3.64 18.34 11.75
C THR A 104 -3.26 19.57 10.95
N ASP A 105 -4.25 20.41 10.63
CA ASP A 105 -3.99 21.77 10.15
C ASP A 105 -3.61 22.65 11.35
N ASN A 106 -2.29 22.80 11.56
CA ASN A 106 -1.77 23.55 12.71
C ASN A 106 -2.19 25.02 12.68
N GLN A 107 -2.31 25.64 11.50
CA GLN A 107 -2.73 27.04 11.42
C GLN A 107 -4.19 27.19 11.86
N ARG A 108 -5.05 26.30 11.39
CA ARG A 108 -6.46 26.26 11.77
C ARG A 108 -6.65 25.94 13.26
N LEU A 109 -5.88 24.99 13.79
CA LEU A 109 -5.90 24.62 15.21
C LEU A 109 -5.56 25.84 16.09
N VAL A 110 -4.41 26.47 15.84
CA VAL A 110 -3.93 27.61 16.63
C VAL A 110 -4.91 28.77 16.56
N LYS A 111 -5.35 29.13 15.35
CA LYS A 111 -6.31 30.21 15.15
C LYS A 111 -7.60 29.98 15.96
N LYS A 112 -8.15 28.76 15.92
CA LYS A 112 -9.40 28.46 16.62
C LYS A 112 -9.24 28.46 18.14
N ILE A 113 -8.09 28.04 18.65
CA ILE A 113 -7.77 28.17 20.08
C ILE A 113 -7.68 29.65 20.46
N GLU A 114 -6.93 30.46 19.71
CA GLU A 114 -6.77 31.89 19.98
C GLU A 114 -8.13 32.64 19.97
N GLU A 115 -9.02 32.31 19.03
CA GLU A 115 -10.37 32.89 18.95
C GLU A 115 -11.27 32.48 20.13
N SER A 116 -11.03 31.31 20.72
CA SER A 116 -11.83 30.77 21.82
C SER A 116 -11.27 31.09 23.21
N LEU A 117 -10.01 31.56 23.28
CA LEU A 117 -9.35 31.91 24.53
C LEU A 117 -9.79 33.30 24.99
N HIS A 118 -10.36 33.37 26.19
CA HIS A 118 -10.65 34.61 26.87
C HIS A 118 -9.86 34.63 28.18
N ALA A 119 -8.94 35.58 28.33
CA ALA A 119 -8.19 35.71 29.57
C ALA A 119 -9.12 36.29 30.66
N ARG A 120 -9.45 35.48 31.67
CA ARG A 120 -10.14 35.93 32.87
C ARG A 120 -9.15 36.04 34.03
N ASP A 121 -9.29 37.08 34.83
CA ASP A 121 -8.54 37.23 36.08
C ASP A 121 -9.18 36.36 37.16
N LEU A 122 -8.46 35.31 37.56
CA LEU A 122 -8.86 34.38 38.62
C LEU A 122 -8.09 34.60 39.91
N SER A 123 -7.42 35.75 40.08
CA SER A 123 -6.60 36.05 41.28
C SER A 123 -7.39 36.04 42.59
N GLN A 124 -8.73 36.12 42.54
CA GLN A 124 -9.66 35.98 43.66
C GLN A 124 -10.69 34.87 43.44
N GLY A 125 -10.43 33.96 42.50
CA GLY A 125 -11.37 32.91 42.11
C GLY A 125 -11.52 31.82 43.17
N ASP A 126 -12.75 31.40 43.44
CA ASP A 126 -13.00 30.20 44.24
C ASP A 126 -12.75 28.92 43.43
N ILE A 127 -12.80 27.76 44.10
CA ILE A 127 -12.55 26.45 43.47
C ILE A 127 -13.52 26.22 42.30
N GLN A 128 -14.78 26.63 42.42
CA GLN A 128 -15.79 26.39 41.39
C GLN A 128 -15.53 27.24 40.14
N GLN A 129 -15.08 28.48 40.32
CA GLN A 129 -14.69 29.38 39.23
C GLN A 129 -13.46 28.85 38.49
N ILE A 130 -12.47 28.31 39.20
CA ILE A 130 -11.28 27.70 38.60
C ILE A 130 -11.67 26.43 37.81
N GLU A 131 -12.55 25.59 38.35
CA GLU A 131 -13.04 24.38 37.67
C GLU A 131 -13.84 24.73 36.40
N ALA A 132 -14.69 25.76 36.47
CA ALA A 132 -15.45 26.25 35.32
C ALA A 132 -14.53 26.74 34.20
N GLU A 133 -13.49 27.51 34.54
CA GLU A 133 -12.53 28.00 33.55
C GLU A 133 -11.71 26.85 32.93
N CYS A 134 -11.28 25.87 33.75
CA CYS A 134 -10.62 24.67 33.24
C CYS A 134 -11.50 23.93 32.22
N LYS A 135 -12.81 23.86 32.48
CA LYS A 135 -13.78 23.22 31.59
C LYS A 135 -13.94 24.01 30.29
N GLU A 136 -14.10 25.33 30.36
CA GLU A 136 -14.17 26.20 29.17
C GLU A 136 -12.92 26.07 28.30
N LEU A 137 -11.73 26.05 28.91
CA LEU A 137 -10.47 25.83 28.20
C LEU A 137 -10.41 24.45 27.52
N LEU A 138 -10.81 23.40 28.23
CA LEU A 138 -10.83 22.04 27.68
C LEU A 138 -11.79 21.93 26.50
N GLU A 139 -12.99 22.52 26.61
CA GLU A 139 -13.99 22.56 25.54
C GLU A 139 -13.47 23.33 24.32
N ALA A 140 -12.80 24.47 24.52
CA ALA A 140 -12.17 25.24 23.45
C ALA A 140 -11.10 24.41 22.71
N VAL A 141 -10.22 23.73 23.45
CA VAL A 141 -9.18 22.87 22.86
C VAL A 141 -9.78 21.68 22.11
N GLN A 142 -10.80 21.02 22.68
CA GLN A 142 -11.47 19.89 22.03
C GLN A 142 -12.20 20.32 20.76
N SER A 143 -12.90 21.45 20.77
CA SER A 143 -13.56 22.04 19.60
C SER A 143 -12.55 22.42 18.50
N ALA A 144 -11.38 22.90 18.89
CA ALA A 144 -10.30 23.20 17.95
C ALA A 144 -9.75 21.90 17.31
N ILE A 145 -9.48 20.87 18.11
CA ILE A 145 -9.05 19.54 17.62
C ILE A 145 -10.10 18.95 16.67
N GLU A 146 -11.38 19.06 17.00
CA GLU A 146 -12.49 18.57 16.18
C GLU A 146 -12.49 19.18 14.78
N ASP A 147 -12.18 20.47 14.70
CA ASP A 147 -12.21 21.28 13.49
C ASP A 147 -10.94 21.15 12.64
N SER A 148 -9.78 20.99 13.27
CA SER A 148 -8.47 20.97 12.60
C SER A 148 -7.92 19.58 12.35
N THR A 149 -8.36 18.57 13.12
CA THR A 149 -7.72 17.25 13.13
C THR A 149 -8.70 16.18 12.66
N PRO A 150 -8.60 15.70 11.43
CA PRO A 150 -9.53 14.72 10.91
C PRO A 150 -9.44 13.37 11.64
N TRP A 151 -10.53 12.61 11.63
CA TRP A 151 -10.51 11.22 12.10
C TRP A 151 -9.60 10.36 11.23
N ALA A 152 -8.79 9.52 11.88
CA ALA A 152 -8.04 8.50 11.18
C ALA A 152 -9.00 7.46 10.63
N LYS A 153 -8.73 7.01 9.40
CA LYS A 153 -9.42 5.88 8.77
C LYS A 153 -8.44 4.73 8.66
N PRO A 154 -8.12 4.05 9.78
CA PRO A 154 -7.19 2.94 9.75
C PRO A 154 -7.74 1.86 8.82
N SER A 155 -6.91 1.42 7.90
CA SER A 155 -7.19 0.28 7.04
C SER A 155 -5.93 -0.57 7.01
N ALA A 156 -6.09 -1.89 7.03
CA ALA A 156 -4.97 -2.81 6.84
C ALA A 156 -4.22 -2.56 5.52
N TRP A 157 -4.90 -1.93 4.55
CA TRP A 157 -4.37 -1.58 3.24
C TRP A 157 -3.82 -0.14 3.16
N SER A 158 -3.89 0.62 4.26
CA SER A 158 -3.38 1.99 4.31
C SER A 158 -1.85 1.98 4.35
N ASN A 159 -1.23 2.59 3.34
CA ASN A 159 0.21 2.83 3.35
C ASN A 159 0.48 4.25 3.89
N PRO A 160 1.13 4.41 5.07
CA PRO A 160 1.40 5.73 5.64
C PRO A 160 2.34 6.61 4.79
N ASP A 161 3.11 6.01 3.89
CA ASP A 161 3.97 6.74 2.95
C ASP A 161 3.23 7.25 1.72
N PHE A 162 1.97 6.82 1.55
CA PHE A 162 1.13 7.26 0.44
C PHE A 162 0.48 8.60 0.81
N ASP A 163 1.22 9.67 0.52
CA ASP A 163 0.86 11.04 0.89
C ASP A 163 -0.35 11.61 0.10
N GLU A 164 -0.80 12.79 0.52
CA GLU A 164 -1.91 13.50 -0.13
C GLU A 164 -1.61 13.87 -1.59
N ALA A 165 -0.33 14.10 -1.95
CA ALA A 165 0.04 14.35 -3.34
C ALA A 165 -0.15 13.09 -4.21
N CYS A 166 0.13 11.90 -3.67
CA CYS A 166 -0.15 10.63 -4.32
C CYS A 166 -1.67 10.44 -4.50
N LYS A 167 -2.49 10.74 -3.48
CA LYS A 167 -3.96 10.68 -3.59
C LYS A 167 -4.51 11.66 -4.62
N ALA A 168 -4.05 12.92 -4.59
CA ALA A 168 -4.48 13.95 -5.53
C ALA A 168 -4.16 13.57 -6.99
N THR A 169 -2.95 13.06 -7.24
CA THR A 169 -2.57 12.62 -8.60
C THR A 169 -3.36 11.40 -9.08
N VAL A 170 -3.70 10.46 -8.20
CA VAL A 170 -4.63 9.36 -8.54
C VAL A 170 -5.99 9.92 -8.97
N ASN A 171 -6.55 10.88 -8.23
CA ASN A 171 -7.85 11.48 -8.56
C ASN A 171 -7.83 12.22 -9.91
N VAL A 172 -6.76 12.95 -10.21
CA VAL A 172 -6.58 13.60 -11.53
C VAL A 172 -6.56 12.56 -12.65
N VAL A 173 -5.78 11.49 -12.50
CA VAL A 173 -5.71 10.42 -13.50
C VAL A 173 -7.07 9.75 -13.71
N ARG A 174 -7.81 9.46 -12.64
CA ARG A 174 -9.18 8.91 -12.72
C ARG A 174 -10.11 9.83 -13.50
N ARG A 175 -10.10 11.14 -13.20
CA ARG A 175 -10.93 12.13 -13.90
C ARG A 175 -10.62 12.17 -15.39
N LEU A 176 -9.34 12.20 -15.77
CA LEU A 176 -8.92 12.25 -17.17
C LEU A 176 -9.24 10.95 -17.91
N ARG A 177 -9.09 9.79 -17.25
CA ARG A 177 -9.48 8.50 -17.80
C ARG A 177 -10.98 8.44 -18.09
N ARG A 178 -11.83 8.83 -17.14
CA ARG A 178 -13.29 8.90 -17.34
C ARG A 178 -13.67 9.84 -18.48
N ARG A 179 -12.98 10.98 -18.60
CA ARG A 179 -13.17 11.92 -19.72
C ARG A 179 -12.87 11.23 -21.05
N HIS A 180 -11.69 10.64 -21.20
CA HIS A 180 -11.31 9.88 -22.39
C HIS A 180 -12.26 8.72 -22.70
N THR A 181 -12.68 7.94 -21.71
CA THR A 181 -13.62 6.84 -21.91
C THR A 181 -14.95 7.32 -22.50
N ARG A 182 -15.41 8.50 -22.08
CA ARG A 182 -16.65 9.11 -22.57
C ARG A 182 -16.53 9.76 -23.95
N THR A 183 -15.42 10.45 -24.22
CA THR A 183 -15.23 11.23 -25.46
C THR A 183 -14.56 10.45 -26.58
N LYS A 184 -13.72 9.46 -26.23
CA LYS A 184 -12.80 8.76 -27.13
C LYS A 184 -11.87 9.70 -27.92
N ASP A 185 -11.66 10.92 -27.41
CA ASP A 185 -10.84 11.94 -28.06
C ASP A 185 -9.33 11.63 -27.91
N PRO A 186 -8.54 11.60 -29.00
CA PRO A 186 -7.08 11.45 -28.95
C PRO A 186 -6.38 12.47 -28.04
N TYR A 187 -6.89 13.70 -27.93
CA TYR A 187 -6.35 14.71 -27.02
C TYR A 187 -6.56 14.30 -25.55
N ASP A 188 -7.72 13.76 -25.21
CA ASP A 188 -8.00 13.25 -23.87
C ASP A 188 -7.12 12.05 -23.51
N TRP A 189 -6.82 11.19 -24.49
CA TRP A 189 -5.85 10.12 -24.34
C TRP A 189 -4.45 10.66 -24.02
N MET A 190 -4.02 11.71 -24.71
CA MET A 190 -2.72 12.34 -24.47
C MET A 190 -2.64 12.92 -23.05
N CYS A 191 -3.64 13.71 -22.62
CA CYS A 191 -3.71 14.25 -21.26
C CYS A 191 -3.70 13.15 -20.19
N TYR A 192 -4.51 12.09 -20.38
CA TYR A 192 -4.54 10.94 -19.49
C TYR A 192 -3.18 10.23 -19.42
N SER A 193 -2.53 10.00 -20.57
CA SER A 193 -1.25 9.30 -20.66
C SER A 193 -0.14 10.07 -19.95
N GLU A 194 -0.09 11.39 -20.12
CA GLU A 194 0.87 12.25 -19.42
C GLU A 194 0.65 12.21 -17.90
N ALA A 195 -0.60 12.40 -17.46
CA ALA A 195 -0.95 12.36 -16.05
C ALA A 195 -0.66 10.99 -15.41
N ARG A 196 -0.92 9.88 -16.13
CA ARG A 196 -0.61 8.52 -15.70
C ARG A 196 0.88 8.34 -15.48
N ASN A 197 1.71 8.79 -16.43
CA ASN A 197 3.16 8.68 -16.33
C ASN A 197 3.70 9.52 -15.16
N ARG A 198 3.16 10.74 -14.97
CA ARG A 198 3.49 11.60 -13.82
C ARG A 198 3.12 10.95 -12.49
N LYS A 199 1.93 10.37 -12.39
CA LYS A 199 1.46 9.59 -11.22
C LYS A 199 2.44 8.46 -10.90
N THR A 200 2.79 7.63 -11.88
CA THR A 200 3.71 6.49 -11.67
C THR A 200 5.07 6.95 -11.16
N ARG A 201 5.63 8.02 -11.75
CA ARG A 201 6.92 8.59 -11.30
C ARG A 201 6.82 9.16 -9.87
N LEU A 202 5.75 9.88 -9.55
CA LEU A 202 5.54 10.47 -8.23
C LEU A 202 5.43 9.37 -7.16
N ILE A 203 4.53 8.41 -7.34
CA ILE A 203 4.32 7.32 -6.38
C ILE A 203 5.62 6.54 -6.16
N LYS A 204 6.32 6.17 -7.24
CA LYS A 204 7.62 5.49 -7.14
C LYS A 204 8.62 6.33 -6.33
N LYS A 205 8.75 7.63 -6.64
CA LYS A 205 9.66 8.54 -5.94
C LYS A 205 9.32 8.68 -4.46
N THR A 206 8.04 8.87 -4.12
CA THR A 206 7.56 9.04 -2.74
C THR A 206 7.82 7.77 -1.92
N LEU A 207 7.37 6.61 -2.42
CA LEU A 207 7.54 5.34 -1.71
C LEU A 207 9.02 4.94 -1.56
N SER A 208 9.85 5.16 -2.59
CA SER A 208 11.29 4.89 -2.51
C SER A 208 12.01 5.83 -1.53
N ARG A 209 11.56 7.09 -1.38
CA ARG A 209 12.12 8.01 -0.37
C ARG A 209 11.72 7.59 1.03
N ALA A 210 10.47 7.23 1.23
CA ALA A 210 9.98 6.80 2.53
C ALA A 210 10.65 5.49 2.99
N HIS A 211 10.82 4.53 2.08
CA HIS A 211 11.60 3.32 2.35
C HIS A 211 13.02 3.65 2.80
N ARG A 212 13.74 4.52 2.07
CA ARG A 212 15.11 4.94 2.45
C ARG A 212 15.16 5.59 3.82
N ARG A 213 14.19 6.46 4.15
CA ARG A 213 14.11 7.08 5.48
C ARG A 213 13.92 6.04 6.59
N ARG A 214 13.04 5.05 6.39
CA ARG A 214 12.86 3.97 7.37
C ARG A 214 14.14 3.17 7.59
N VAL A 215 14.84 2.83 6.51
CA VAL A 215 16.12 2.12 6.61
C VAL A 215 17.14 2.97 7.37
N GLN A 216 17.24 4.26 7.04
CA GLN A 216 18.15 5.19 7.72
C GLN A 216 17.84 5.30 9.22
N GLN A 217 16.57 5.48 9.59
CA GLN A 217 16.15 5.59 10.98
C GLN A 217 16.49 4.33 11.78
N VAL A 218 16.25 3.15 11.19
CA VAL A 218 16.62 1.87 11.82
C VAL A 218 18.14 1.74 12.03
N ILE A 219 18.95 2.27 11.10
CA ILE A 219 20.42 2.29 11.26
C ILE A 219 20.82 3.21 12.42
N GLU A 220 20.16 4.36 12.56
CA GLU A 220 20.43 5.35 13.60
C GLU A 220 19.97 4.90 14.99
N ASP A 221 18.85 4.17 15.09
CA ASP A 221 18.28 3.66 16.35
C ASP A 221 19.09 2.48 16.96
N GLY A 222 20.04 1.93 16.20
CA GLY A 222 21.07 1.01 16.70
C GLY A 222 20.89 -0.48 16.34
N PRO A 223 21.77 -1.36 16.86
CA PRO A 223 21.90 -2.74 16.37
C PRO A 223 20.65 -3.61 16.56
N GLN A 224 19.85 -3.35 17.60
CA GLN A 224 18.65 -4.14 17.90
C GLN A 224 17.54 -3.92 16.85
N ASP A 225 17.34 -2.68 16.40
CA ASP A 225 16.32 -2.38 15.39
C ASP A 225 16.76 -2.82 13.99
N MET A 226 18.07 -2.82 13.70
CA MET A 226 18.64 -3.46 12.51
C MET A 226 18.27 -4.95 12.42
N TRP A 227 18.35 -5.69 13.53
CA TRP A 227 17.93 -7.10 13.58
C TRP A 227 16.41 -7.27 13.39
N ARG A 228 15.60 -6.34 13.90
CA ARG A 228 14.13 -6.34 13.66
C ARG A 228 13.81 -6.11 12.19
N LEU A 229 14.50 -5.20 11.52
CA LEU A 229 14.34 -4.96 10.09
C LEU A 229 14.80 -6.17 9.26
N ALA A 230 15.92 -6.80 9.61
CA ALA A 230 16.39 -8.02 8.97
C ALA A 230 15.39 -9.18 9.14
N LYS A 231 14.83 -9.35 10.34
CA LYS A 231 13.80 -10.36 10.62
C LYS A 231 12.49 -10.07 9.87
N TRP A 232 12.07 -8.81 9.83
CA TRP A 232 10.91 -8.36 9.05
C TRP A 232 11.11 -8.63 7.55
N ALA A 233 12.30 -8.36 7.01
CA ALA A 233 12.62 -8.60 5.61
C ALA A 233 12.64 -10.10 5.25
N ARG A 234 13.16 -10.95 6.16
CA ARG A 234 13.20 -12.42 5.97
C ARG A 234 11.83 -13.08 6.01
N ASN A 235 10.90 -12.57 6.81
CA ASN A 235 9.61 -13.21 7.06
C ASN A 235 8.48 -12.70 6.14
N ARG A 236 8.82 -11.95 5.08
CA ARG A 236 7.84 -11.41 4.15
C ARG A 236 7.82 -12.24 2.87
N ASP A 237 6.95 -13.25 2.85
CA ASP A 237 6.75 -14.11 1.69
C ASP A 237 6.47 -13.29 0.41
N GLY A 238 7.17 -13.63 -0.67
CA GLY A 238 6.91 -13.20 -2.06
C GLY A 238 7.24 -11.74 -2.43
N ALA A 239 7.42 -10.82 -1.47
CA ALA A 239 7.62 -9.39 -1.80
C ALA A 239 9.08 -9.01 -2.13
N TYR A 240 10.05 -9.77 -1.61
CA TYR A 240 11.48 -9.46 -1.77
C TYR A 240 12.20 -10.23 -2.87
N GLU A 241 11.58 -11.28 -3.45
CA GLU A 241 12.12 -11.97 -4.64
C GLU A 241 12.36 -11.00 -5.82
N LYS A 242 11.57 -9.93 -5.89
CA LYS A 242 11.83 -8.77 -6.75
C LYS A 242 12.72 -7.77 -6.02
N GLY A 243 14.02 -8.09 -5.94
CA GLY A 243 15.02 -7.33 -5.21
C GLY A 243 14.98 -5.82 -5.48
N ILE A 244 14.73 -5.03 -4.43
CA ILE A 244 14.80 -3.55 -4.45
C ILE A 244 16.27 -3.09 -4.59
N THR A 245 17.21 -3.92 -4.13
CA THR A 245 18.64 -3.68 -4.29
C THR A 245 19.01 -3.88 -5.76
N PRO A 246 19.52 -2.87 -6.47
CA PRO A 246 20.00 -3.05 -7.84
C PRO A 246 21.14 -4.08 -7.87
N SER A 247 21.44 -4.62 -9.05
CA SER A 247 22.55 -5.54 -9.20
C SER A 247 23.86 -4.91 -8.70
N LEU A 248 24.59 -5.63 -7.84
CA LEU A 248 25.83 -5.14 -7.25
C LEU A 248 27.02 -5.61 -8.07
N LYS A 249 28.00 -4.74 -8.30
CA LYS A 249 29.29 -5.14 -8.85
C LYS A 249 30.15 -5.66 -7.71
N ILE A 250 30.52 -6.93 -7.78
CA ILE A 250 31.44 -7.54 -6.82
C ILE A 250 32.86 -7.11 -7.21
N GLN A 251 33.56 -6.46 -6.29
CA GLN A 251 34.99 -6.19 -6.44
C GLN A 251 35.77 -7.40 -5.91
N ASP A 252 35.74 -8.49 -6.68
CA ASP A 252 36.56 -9.67 -6.40
C ASP A 252 37.84 -9.61 -7.28
N PRO A 253 39.04 -9.63 -6.69
CA PRO A 253 40.30 -9.72 -7.43
C PRO A 253 40.40 -10.96 -8.33
N GLN A 254 39.70 -12.06 -8.00
CA GLN A 254 39.74 -13.31 -8.77
C GLN A 254 38.75 -13.32 -9.95
N ILE A 255 37.65 -12.57 -9.87
CA ILE A 255 36.62 -12.51 -10.92
C ILE A 255 36.20 -11.05 -11.17
N PRO A 256 36.98 -10.29 -11.96
CA PRO A 256 36.68 -8.90 -12.24
C PRO A 256 35.34 -8.76 -12.99
N GLY A 257 34.42 -7.98 -12.42
CA GLY A 257 33.15 -7.66 -13.07
C GLY A 257 31.99 -8.62 -12.78
N ALA A 258 32.13 -9.54 -11.82
CA ALA A 258 31.01 -10.37 -11.36
C ALA A 258 29.85 -9.49 -10.83
N ILE A 259 28.62 -9.86 -11.20
CA ILE A 259 27.40 -9.15 -10.84
C ILE A 259 26.56 -10.02 -9.91
N ALA A 260 26.17 -9.47 -8.77
CA ALA A 260 25.21 -10.09 -7.87
C ALA A 260 23.78 -9.64 -8.21
N GLU A 261 22.95 -10.56 -8.68
CA GLU A 261 21.57 -10.30 -9.08
C GLU A 261 20.56 -10.87 -8.07
N THR A 262 20.84 -12.05 -7.52
CA THR A 262 19.98 -12.68 -6.50
C THR A 262 20.20 -12.06 -5.11
N ILE A 263 19.26 -12.31 -4.19
CA ILE A 263 19.35 -11.80 -2.82
C ILE A 263 20.56 -12.42 -2.11
N GLU A 264 20.80 -13.71 -2.33
CA GLU A 264 21.88 -14.50 -1.73
C GLU A 264 23.24 -13.98 -2.21
N GLN A 265 23.39 -13.75 -3.53
CA GLN A 265 24.60 -13.18 -4.09
C GLN A 265 24.88 -11.78 -3.54
N LYS A 266 23.84 -10.95 -3.37
CA LYS A 266 23.97 -9.60 -2.81
C LYS A 266 24.33 -9.63 -1.33
N ALA A 267 23.71 -10.52 -0.56
CA ALA A 267 24.02 -10.71 0.85
C ALA A 267 25.47 -11.17 1.04
N GLU A 268 25.95 -12.08 0.21
CA GLU A 268 27.33 -12.56 0.25
C GLU A 268 28.33 -11.47 -0.15
N ALA A 269 28.02 -10.67 -1.18
CA ALA A 269 28.85 -9.53 -1.56
C ALA A 269 28.99 -8.52 -0.42
N PHE A 270 27.91 -8.23 0.31
CA PHE A 270 27.98 -7.37 1.50
C PHE A 270 28.74 -8.02 2.66
N ARG A 271 28.55 -9.32 2.89
CA ARG A 271 29.28 -10.06 3.93
C ARG A 271 30.79 -9.93 3.71
N THR A 272 31.26 -10.17 2.50
CA THR A 272 32.68 -10.07 2.15
C THR A 272 33.21 -8.64 2.27
N ALA A 273 32.45 -7.64 1.83
CA ALA A 273 32.89 -6.25 1.87
C ALA A 273 32.94 -5.66 3.29
N PHE A 274 31.96 -5.96 4.14
CA PHE A 274 31.86 -5.39 5.49
C PHE A 274 32.53 -6.25 6.57
N PHE A 275 32.78 -7.53 6.30
CA PHE A 275 33.42 -8.47 7.22
C PHE A 275 34.53 -9.27 6.53
N PRO A 276 35.61 -8.60 6.06
CA PRO A 276 36.74 -9.30 5.46
C PRO A 276 37.38 -10.26 6.48
N GLN A 277 37.93 -11.36 5.98
CA GLN A 277 38.76 -12.24 6.79
C GLN A 277 39.92 -11.43 7.38
N PRO A 278 40.15 -11.46 8.70
CA PRO A 278 41.31 -10.81 9.29
C PRO A 278 42.59 -11.38 8.67
N PRO A 279 43.66 -10.58 8.51
CA PRO A 279 44.94 -11.12 8.07
C PRO A 279 45.40 -12.21 9.04
N PRO A 280 46.17 -13.20 8.55
CA PRO A 280 46.77 -14.20 9.43
C PRO A 280 47.55 -13.49 10.55
N ALA A 281 47.43 -14.01 11.77
CA ALA A 281 48.14 -13.46 12.92
C ALA A 281 49.64 -13.42 12.64
N ASP A 282 50.28 -12.27 12.89
CA ASP A 282 51.73 -12.18 12.90
C ASP A 282 52.25 -12.92 14.13
N LEU A 283 52.98 -14.01 13.92
CA LEU A 283 53.57 -14.84 14.98
C LEU A 283 55.07 -14.61 15.14
N SER A 284 55.62 -13.53 14.56
CA SER A 284 57.05 -13.23 14.58
C SER A 284 57.61 -13.01 15.99
N ASP A 285 56.77 -12.52 16.91
CA ASP A 285 57.06 -12.32 18.33
C ASP A 285 57.16 -13.65 19.12
N ILE A 286 56.44 -14.69 18.71
CA ILE A 286 56.46 -16.02 19.38
C ILE A 286 57.73 -16.80 19.06
N ILE A 287 58.31 -16.63 17.86
CA ILE A 287 59.51 -17.37 17.45
C ILE A 287 60.76 -16.85 18.17
N THR A 288 60.80 -15.56 18.52
CA THR A 288 61.99 -14.92 19.11
C THR A 288 62.28 -15.40 20.53
N VAL A 289 61.29 -15.93 21.24
CA VAL A 289 61.44 -16.44 22.62
C VAL A 289 62.04 -17.86 22.66
N ARG A 290 61.93 -18.65 21.58
CA ARG A 290 62.40 -20.04 21.57
C ARG A 290 63.88 -20.24 21.21
N MET A 291 64.60 -19.19 20.82
CA MET A 291 66.04 -19.27 20.47
C MET A 291 67.00 -18.70 21.53
N ARG A 292 66.52 -18.45 22.76
CA ARG A 292 67.39 -18.21 23.93
C ARG A 292 67.21 -19.35 24.94
N ASN A 293 67.80 -20.50 24.63
CA ASN A 293 68.23 -21.52 25.58
C ASN A 293 69.46 -22.21 25.00
#